data_AF-A0A3D3BX29-F1
#
_entry.id   AF-A0A3D3BX29-F1
#
_cell.length_a   1.000
_cell.length_b   1.000
_cell.length_c   1.000
_cell.angle_alpha   90.00
_cell.angle_beta   90.00
_cell.angle_gamma   90.00
#
_symmetry.space_group_name_H-M   'P 1'
#
loop_
_entity.id
_entity.type
_entity.pdbx_description
1 polymer ?
#
loop_
_entity_poly.entity_id
_entity_poly.type
_entity_poly.pdbx_seq_one_letter_code
_entity_poly.pdbx_strand_id
1 'polypeptide(L)'
;MTAKSPRMSSFQVVLLIAASFLSSLGAAQNADQAYRTPPLDIADIVDAQPTPAVSVDPAKSWMLILGRPGLPSITELSQPELRIAGLRINPANNGRSRSSYYNSLTLQSLENGGSRVIIGLPANPRIRDVSWSPDSSRIAFTLDQGDHIELWLAEVDSASARRLIVSEMNGLFGAPFSWMSDSFRLLVKAVPDSRGPEPEEPAVPSGPVIQESTGRPAAARTYQDLMENSHDEELFEYYGQVQLLMVDVSGYIQELGEPDLIRRALPAPGADYLLVETVQRPFSYLVPQYRFPQRLEVWDSSGDLLREIARLPLAEEVP
;
A
#
# COMPACT_ATOMS: atom_id res chain seq x y z
N MET A 1 -86.48 -11.78 25.40
CA MET A 1 -86.47 -11.49 23.96
C MET A 1 -85.04 -11.64 23.45
N THR A 2 -84.80 -12.69 22.68
CA THR A 2 -83.54 -13.02 22.01
C THR A 2 -83.26 -12.03 20.87
N ALA A 3 -82.18 -11.25 20.95
CA ALA A 3 -81.67 -10.46 19.83
C ALA A 3 -80.60 -11.27 19.07
N LYS A 4 -80.89 -11.56 17.78
CA LYS A 4 -80.01 -12.27 16.86
C LYS A 4 -78.75 -11.44 16.56
N SER A 5 -77.58 -12.05 16.69
CA SER A 5 -76.32 -11.55 16.15
C SER A 5 -76.40 -11.48 14.60
N PRO A 6 -75.93 -10.40 13.95
CA PRO A 6 -75.93 -10.33 12.50
C PRO A 6 -74.89 -11.33 11.94
N ARG A 7 -75.34 -12.21 11.04
CA ARG A 7 -74.46 -13.07 10.25
C ARG A 7 -73.75 -12.18 9.22
N MET A 8 -72.43 -12.03 9.35
CA MET A 8 -71.60 -11.49 8.27
C MET A 8 -71.78 -12.35 7.02
N SER A 9 -71.99 -11.72 5.86
CA SER A 9 -72.14 -12.45 4.60
C SER A 9 -70.78 -12.99 4.16
N SER A 10 -70.80 -14.12 3.44
CA SER A 10 -69.62 -14.80 2.91
C SER A 10 -68.72 -13.88 2.06
N PHE A 11 -69.26 -12.79 1.49
CA PHE A 11 -68.50 -11.80 0.73
C PHE A 11 -67.61 -10.91 1.61
N GLN A 12 -68.06 -10.55 2.82
CA GLN A 12 -67.26 -9.77 3.77
C GLN A 12 -66.11 -10.59 4.37
N VAL A 13 -66.31 -11.90 4.54
CA VAL A 13 -65.25 -12.82 5.00
C VAL A 13 -64.16 -12.99 3.94
N VAL A 14 -64.54 -13.11 2.66
CA VAL A 14 -63.57 -13.21 1.55
C VAL A 14 -62.77 -11.92 1.37
N LEU A 15 -63.40 -10.75 1.51
CA LEU A 15 -62.69 -9.45 1.41
C LEU A 15 -61.70 -9.24 2.57
N LEU A 16 -62.03 -9.68 3.79
CA LEU A 16 -61.15 -9.64 4.95
C LEU A 16 -59.96 -10.61 4.83
N ILE A 17 -60.15 -11.78 4.22
CA ILE A 17 -59.08 -12.76 3.94
C ILE A 17 -58.16 -12.25 2.83
N ALA A 18 -58.69 -11.62 1.79
CA ALA A 18 -57.87 -11.02 0.72
C ALA A 18 -57.03 -9.83 1.23
N ALA A 19 -57.58 -8.97 2.09
CA ALA A 19 -56.86 -7.83 2.67
C ALA A 19 -55.75 -8.26 3.67
N SER A 20 -55.90 -9.41 4.34
CA SER A 20 -54.87 -9.98 5.22
C SER A 20 -53.77 -10.74 4.45
N PHE A 21 -54.09 -11.28 3.26
CA PHE A 21 -53.08 -11.83 2.36
C PHE A 21 -52.25 -10.74 1.65
N LEU A 22 -52.82 -9.59 1.29
CA LEU A 22 -52.03 -8.49 0.70
C LEU A 22 -51.15 -7.75 1.72
N SER A 23 -51.53 -7.74 3.00
CA SER A 23 -50.71 -7.13 4.07
C SER A 23 -49.51 -7.99 4.49
N SER A 24 -49.52 -9.29 4.19
CA SER A 24 -48.45 -10.23 4.55
C SER A 24 -47.38 -10.38 3.48
N LEU A 25 -47.64 -9.98 2.23
CA LEU A 25 -46.58 -9.89 1.20
C LEU A 25 -45.69 -8.65 1.33
N GLY A 26 -46.17 -7.58 1.98
CA GLY A 26 -45.38 -6.35 2.18
C GLY A 26 -44.35 -6.42 3.32
N ALA A 27 -44.49 -7.38 4.24
CA ALA A 27 -43.61 -7.51 5.41
C ALA A 27 -42.43 -8.48 5.21
N ALA A 28 -42.39 -9.22 4.10
CA ALA A 28 -41.35 -10.22 3.82
C ALA A 28 -40.13 -9.65 3.05
N GLN A 29 -40.12 -8.36 2.69
CA GLN A 29 -39.01 -7.73 1.96
C GLN A 29 -38.05 -6.90 2.83
N ASN A 30 -38.27 -6.83 4.15
CA ASN A 30 -37.36 -6.13 5.08
C ASN A 30 -36.83 -7.09 6.15
N ALA A 31 -36.36 -8.27 5.75
CA ALA A 31 -35.36 -8.96 6.56
C ALA A 31 -34.03 -8.26 6.28
N ASP A 32 -33.55 -7.47 7.24
CA ASP A 32 -32.21 -6.88 7.23
C ASP A 32 -31.22 -7.92 6.72
N GLN A 33 -30.66 -7.69 5.53
CA GLN A 33 -29.54 -8.46 4.99
C GLN A 33 -28.24 -8.06 5.71
N ALA A 34 -28.30 -7.93 7.03
CA ALA A 34 -27.17 -7.60 7.86
C ALA A 34 -26.25 -8.80 7.99
N TYR A 35 -24.94 -8.53 8.10
CA TYR A 35 -23.92 -9.54 8.36
C TYR A 35 -24.31 -10.39 9.59
N ARG A 36 -24.27 -11.71 9.44
CA ARG A 36 -24.53 -12.65 10.53
C ARG A 36 -23.22 -12.96 11.26
N THR A 37 -23.25 -12.91 12.58
CA THR A 37 -22.14 -13.39 13.42
C THR A 37 -22.13 -14.92 13.44
N PRO A 38 -20.97 -15.57 13.25
CA PRO A 38 -20.86 -17.02 13.40
C PRO A 38 -21.07 -17.44 14.87
N PRO A 39 -21.29 -18.74 15.14
CA PRO A 39 -21.22 -19.28 16.50
C PRO A 39 -19.93 -18.87 17.22
N LEU A 40 -19.97 -18.70 18.55
CA LEU A 40 -18.88 -18.11 19.34
C LEU A 40 -17.56 -18.88 19.23
N ASP A 41 -17.61 -20.21 19.19
CA ASP A 41 -16.43 -21.06 19.01
C ASP A 41 -15.70 -20.80 17.68
N ILE A 42 -16.45 -20.49 16.62
CA ILE A 42 -15.88 -20.09 15.33
C ILE A 42 -15.41 -18.63 15.38
N ALA A 43 -16.17 -17.74 16.01
CA ALA A 43 -15.78 -16.34 16.18
C ALA A 43 -14.44 -16.22 16.92
N ASP A 44 -14.28 -16.95 18.03
CA ASP A 44 -13.06 -16.95 18.85
C ASP A 44 -11.83 -17.43 18.06
N ILE A 45 -11.99 -18.41 17.17
CA ILE A 45 -10.90 -18.88 16.29
C ILE A 45 -10.54 -17.82 15.25
N VAL A 46 -11.54 -17.15 14.68
CA VAL A 46 -11.35 -16.14 13.63
C VAL A 46 -10.76 -14.84 14.20
N ASP A 47 -11.17 -14.45 15.41
CA ASP A 47 -10.76 -13.22 16.08
C ASP A 47 -9.48 -13.39 16.92
N ALA A 48 -8.92 -14.60 16.99
CA ALA A 48 -7.68 -14.87 17.69
C ALA A 48 -6.53 -13.97 17.17
N GLN A 49 -5.79 -13.35 18.10
CA GLN A 49 -4.69 -12.47 17.73
C GLN A 49 -3.58 -13.26 17.01
N PRO A 50 -3.14 -12.81 15.82
CA PRO A 50 -2.07 -13.48 15.12
C PRO A 50 -0.74 -13.41 15.89
N THR A 51 0.09 -14.43 15.72
CA THR A 51 1.45 -14.44 16.25
C THR A 51 2.21 -13.21 15.73
N PRO A 52 2.81 -12.39 16.62
CA PRO A 52 3.57 -11.22 16.21
C PRO A 52 4.80 -11.62 15.38
N ALA A 53 5.29 -10.69 14.57
CA ALA A 53 6.62 -10.83 13.97
C ALA A 53 7.69 -10.31 14.94
N VAL A 54 8.93 -10.71 14.72
CA VAL A 54 10.08 -10.22 15.47
C VAL A 54 11.18 -9.76 14.53
N SER A 55 11.92 -8.73 14.94
CA SER A 55 13.09 -8.21 14.25
C SER A 55 14.20 -7.94 15.27
N VAL A 56 15.37 -8.53 15.11
CA VAL A 56 16.50 -8.35 16.02
C VAL A 56 17.42 -7.27 15.46
N ASP A 57 17.90 -6.38 16.32
CA ASP A 57 18.83 -5.33 15.96
C ASP A 57 20.20 -5.88 15.49
N PRO A 58 20.96 -5.13 14.68
CA PRO A 58 22.30 -5.53 14.25
C PRO A 58 23.25 -5.88 15.42
N ALA A 59 23.16 -5.16 16.54
CA ALA A 59 23.98 -5.37 17.73
C ALA A 59 23.51 -6.55 18.60
N LYS A 60 22.38 -7.20 18.28
CA LYS A 60 21.80 -8.35 19.00
C LYS A 60 21.52 -8.06 20.48
N SER A 61 21.19 -6.82 20.80
CA SER A 61 20.86 -6.37 22.15
C SER A 61 19.34 -6.25 22.36
N TRP A 62 18.60 -5.97 21.28
CA TRP A 62 17.17 -5.71 21.30
C TRP A 62 16.43 -6.53 20.24
N MET A 63 15.24 -6.97 20.62
CA MET A 63 14.27 -7.55 19.71
C MET A 63 13.05 -6.63 19.64
N LEU A 64 12.67 -6.24 18.44
CA LEU A 64 11.43 -5.54 18.18
C LEU A 64 10.33 -6.56 17.91
N ILE A 65 9.33 -6.60 18.79
CA ILE A 65 8.09 -7.35 18.61
C ILE A 65 7.11 -6.46 17.83
N LEU A 66 6.64 -7.00 16.71
CA LEU A 66 5.78 -6.34 15.73
C LEU A 66 4.40 -6.98 15.79
N GLY A 67 3.47 -6.33 16.49
CA GLY A 67 2.10 -6.82 16.61
C GLY A 67 1.38 -6.78 15.27
N ARG A 68 0.56 -7.80 15.00
CA ARG A 68 -0.20 -7.90 13.76
C ARG A 68 -1.69 -7.68 14.06
N PRO A 69 -2.41 -6.91 13.23
CA PRO A 69 -3.87 -6.87 13.32
C PRO A 69 -4.46 -8.24 12.99
N GLY A 70 -5.70 -8.47 13.40
CA GLY A 70 -6.49 -9.61 12.93
C GLY A 70 -6.91 -9.45 11.47
N LEU A 71 -8.10 -9.96 11.12
CA LEU A 71 -8.61 -9.83 9.76
C LEU A 71 -8.84 -8.36 9.36
N PRO A 72 -8.57 -7.99 8.09
CA PRO A 72 -8.84 -6.65 7.59
C PRO A 72 -10.34 -6.35 7.62
N SER A 73 -10.69 -5.10 7.87
CA SER A 73 -12.09 -4.66 7.87
C SER A 73 -12.65 -4.61 6.44
N ILE A 74 -13.98 -4.64 6.31
CA ILE A 74 -14.64 -4.47 5.00
C ILE A 74 -14.27 -3.12 4.38
N THR A 75 -14.17 -2.06 5.19
CA THR A 75 -13.74 -0.73 4.73
C THR A 75 -12.34 -0.75 4.13
N GLU A 76 -11.42 -1.52 4.72
CA GLU A 76 -10.07 -1.69 4.19
C GLU A 76 -10.08 -2.49 2.87
N LEU A 77 -10.87 -3.56 2.80
CA LEU A 77 -11.03 -4.37 1.59
C LEU A 77 -11.75 -3.65 0.44
N SER A 78 -12.55 -2.63 0.75
CA SER A 78 -13.30 -1.85 -0.24
C SER A 78 -12.58 -0.60 -0.72
N GLN A 79 -11.32 -0.36 -0.30
CA GLN A 79 -10.56 0.79 -0.78
C GLN A 79 -10.37 0.71 -2.32
N PRO A 80 -10.37 1.86 -3.02
CA PRO A 80 -10.09 1.89 -4.45
C PRO A 80 -8.74 1.24 -4.79
N GLU A 81 -8.66 0.57 -5.93
CA GLU A 81 -7.48 -0.14 -6.39
C GLU A 81 -7.35 0.03 -7.91
N LEU A 82 -6.29 0.72 -8.35
CA LEU A 82 -5.93 0.78 -9.77
C LEU A 82 -5.03 -0.41 -10.11
N ARG A 83 -5.29 -1.06 -11.24
CA ARG A 83 -4.61 -2.28 -11.69
C ARG A 83 -3.81 -1.99 -12.95
N ILE A 84 -2.55 -1.61 -12.78
CA ILE A 84 -1.75 -1.02 -13.85
C ILE A 84 -0.36 -1.65 -13.87
N ALA A 85 0.09 -2.13 -15.03
CA ALA A 85 1.41 -2.72 -15.25
C ALA A 85 1.83 -3.81 -14.23
N GLY A 86 0.87 -4.65 -13.83
CA GLY A 86 1.02 -5.71 -12.82
C GLY A 86 1.08 -5.21 -11.37
N LEU A 87 0.78 -3.93 -11.14
CA LEU A 87 0.68 -3.32 -9.82
C LEU A 87 -0.78 -3.15 -9.40
N ARG A 88 -1.00 -3.12 -8.09
CA ARG A 88 -2.28 -2.76 -7.45
C ARG A 88 -2.06 -1.53 -6.59
N ILE A 89 -2.38 -0.38 -7.15
CA ILE A 89 -2.09 0.95 -6.62
C ILE A 89 -3.27 1.39 -5.77
N ASN A 90 -3.00 1.91 -4.56
CA ASN A 90 -3.99 2.66 -3.81
C ASN A 90 -3.89 4.14 -4.25
N PRO A 91 -4.86 4.66 -5.00
CA PRO A 91 -4.81 6.03 -5.48
C PRO A 91 -4.88 7.05 -4.34
N ALA A 92 -5.42 6.66 -3.17
CA ALA A 92 -5.55 7.55 -2.04
C ALA A 92 -4.20 7.91 -1.41
N ASN A 93 -3.17 7.05 -1.47
CA ASN A 93 -1.95 7.25 -0.67
C ASN A 93 -0.62 6.91 -1.36
N ASN A 94 -0.60 6.72 -2.69
CA ASN A 94 0.61 6.36 -3.46
C ASN A 94 1.32 5.07 -3.02
N GLY A 95 0.61 4.21 -2.29
CA GLY A 95 1.09 2.89 -1.88
C GLY A 95 0.48 1.75 -2.68
N ARG A 96 0.79 0.52 -2.24
CA ARG A 96 0.10 -0.69 -2.72
C ARG A 96 -1.18 -0.91 -1.92
N SER A 97 -2.31 -1.16 -2.61
CA SER A 97 -3.64 -1.37 -2.01
C SER A 97 -3.72 -2.57 -1.06
N ARG A 98 -2.93 -3.62 -1.31
CA ARG A 98 -2.93 -4.85 -0.51
C ARG A 98 -1.62 -5.04 0.22
N SER A 99 -1.44 -4.27 1.28
CA SER A 99 -0.24 -4.31 2.11
C SER A 99 -0.57 -4.79 3.52
N SER A 100 0.15 -5.80 4.00
CA SER A 100 0.15 -6.13 5.42
C SER A 100 0.82 -5.02 6.22
N TYR A 101 0.33 -4.76 7.43
CA TYR A 101 0.91 -3.80 8.36
C TYR A 101 0.97 -4.38 9.78
N TYR A 102 1.72 -3.70 10.63
CA TYR A 102 1.79 -3.94 12.06
C TYR A 102 0.97 -2.89 12.80
N ASN A 103 0.43 -3.25 13.97
CA ASN A 103 -0.41 -2.36 14.78
C ASN A 103 0.25 -1.94 16.10
N SER A 104 1.44 -2.46 16.41
CA SER A 104 2.19 -2.10 17.61
C SER A 104 3.68 -2.43 17.46
N LEU A 105 4.52 -1.69 18.17
CA LEU A 105 5.96 -1.86 18.27
C LEU A 105 6.35 -1.97 19.75
N THR A 106 7.01 -3.07 20.12
CA THR A 106 7.51 -3.28 21.49
C THR A 106 8.97 -3.71 21.45
N LEU A 107 9.84 -2.99 22.14
CA LEU A 107 11.23 -3.36 22.35
C LEU A 107 11.34 -4.36 23.49
N GLN A 108 12.05 -5.46 23.27
CA GLN A 108 12.41 -6.44 24.28
C GLN A 108 13.93 -6.61 24.32
N SER A 109 14.53 -6.40 25.50
CA SER A 109 15.95 -6.64 25.72
C SER A 109 16.24 -8.14 25.65
N LEU A 110 17.26 -8.50 24.87
CA LEU A 110 17.72 -9.89 24.77
C LEU A 110 18.62 -10.31 25.94
N GLU A 111 19.15 -9.35 26.69
CA GLU A 111 20.02 -9.60 27.84
C GLU A 111 19.22 -9.99 29.09
N ASN A 112 18.19 -9.19 29.42
CA ASN A 112 17.45 -9.34 30.69
C ASN A 112 15.93 -9.58 30.51
N GLY A 113 15.43 -9.60 29.27
CA GLY A 113 14.02 -9.81 28.96
C GLY A 113 13.11 -8.61 29.23
N GLY A 114 13.65 -7.48 29.68
CA GLY A 114 12.89 -6.25 29.95
C GLY A 114 12.24 -5.71 28.68
N SER A 115 10.99 -5.23 28.81
CA SER A 115 10.16 -4.82 27.66
C SER A 115 9.69 -3.37 27.78
N ARG A 116 9.64 -2.65 26.66
CA ARG A 116 9.19 -1.25 26.55
C ARG A 116 8.36 -1.08 25.28
N VAL A 117 7.15 -0.56 25.41
CA VAL A 117 6.33 -0.20 24.24
C VAL A 117 6.86 1.08 23.63
N ILE A 118 6.92 1.16 22.30
CA ILE A 118 7.24 2.41 21.61
C ILE A 118 6.03 3.36 21.74
N ILE A 119 6.26 4.54 22.32
CA ILE A 119 5.26 5.58 22.52
C ILE A 119 5.31 6.66 21.43
N GLY A 120 4.27 7.50 21.33
CA GLY A 120 4.20 8.59 20.35
C GLY A 120 3.52 8.22 19.03
N LEU A 121 3.11 6.95 18.87
CA LEU A 121 2.32 6.49 17.72
C LEU A 121 0.88 6.99 17.80
N PRO A 122 0.22 7.25 16.65
CA PRO A 122 -1.22 7.55 16.62
C PRO A 122 -2.05 6.34 17.06
N ALA A 123 -3.34 6.58 17.35
CA ALA A 123 -4.27 5.49 17.64
C ALA A 123 -4.45 4.59 16.41
N ASN A 124 -4.42 3.26 16.61
CA ASN A 124 -4.54 2.25 15.55
C ASN A 124 -3.51 2.43 14.41
N PRO A 125 -2.20 2.45 14.72
CA PRO A 125 -1.20 2.77 13.72
C PRO A 125 -1.10 1.66 12.67
N ARG A 126 -1.01 2.02 11.39
CA ARG A 126 -0.76 1.08 10.29
C ARG A 126 0.71 1.15 9.89
N ILE A 127 1.54 0.41 10.62
CA ILE A 127 3.00 0.47 10.50
C ILE A 127 3.50 -0.47 9.40
N ARG A 128 4.37 0.03 8.52
CA ARG A 128 5.03 -0.76 7.47
C ARG A 128 6.53 -0.44 7.40
N ASP A 129 7.24 -1.16 6.54
CA ASP A 129 8.62 -0.90 6.15
C ASP A 129 9.60 -0.73 7.33
N VAL A 130 9.44 -1.51 8.40
CA VAL A 130 10.24 -1.34 9.63
C VAL A 130 11.69 -1.77 9.42
N SER A 131 12.64 -0.89 9.78
CA SER A 131 14.07 -1.12 9.61
C SER A 131 14.92 -0.49 10.72
N TRP A 132 15.86 -1.26 11.28
CA TRP A 132 16.84 -0.80 12.25
C TRP A 132 17.94 0.05 11.59
N SER A 133 18.39 1.10 12.27
CA SER A 133 19.63 1.77 11.89
C SER A 133 20.82 0.80 12.03
N PRO A 134 21.88 0.95 11.21
CA PRO A 134 23.05 0.06 11.30
C PRO A 134 23.72 0.05 12.68
N ASP A 135 23.70 1.17 13.40
CA ASP A 135 24.20 1.32 14.77
C ASP A 135 23.25 0.82 15.87
N SER A 136 22.07 0.29 15.51
CA SER A 136 21.04 -0.21 16.44
C SER A 136 20.44 0.84 17.38
N SER A 137 20.69 2.15 17.17
CA SER A 137 20.18 3.22 18.04
C SER A 137 18.76 3.67 17.70
N ARG A 138 18.31 3.41 16.47
CA ARG A 138 17.06 3.93 15.91
C ARG A 138 16.32 2.89 15.09
N ILE A 139 15.02 3.09 14.95
CA ILE A 139 14.14 2.33 14.08
C ILE A 139 13.40 3.31 13.17
N ALA A 140 13.55 3.17 11.86
CA ALA A 140 12.74 3.88 10.88
C ALA A 140 11.60 2.98 10.40
N PHE A 141 10.45 3.57 10.11
CA PHE A 141 9.27 2.87 9.61
C PHE A 141 8.32 3.85 8.93
N THR A 142 7.36 3.32 8.19
CA THR A 142 6.30 4.12 7.57
C THR A 142 4.98 3.96 8.33
N LEU A 143 4.17 5.01 8.36
CA LEU A 143 2.77 4.95 8.77
C LEU A 143 1.87 5.22 7.57
N ASP A 144 0.92 4.32 7.34
CA ASP A 144 -0.17 4.53 6.37
C ASP A 144 -1.34 5.25 7.07
N GLN A 145 -1.57 6.52 6.74
CA GLN A 145 -2.65 7.33 7.30
C GLN A 145 -3.97 7.18 6.52
N GLY A 146 -3.98 6.36 5.46
CA GLY A 146 -5.12 6.13 4.58
C GLY A 146 -5.11 7.01 3.33
N ASP A 147 -4.79 8.29 3.46
CA ASP A 147 -4.69 9.31 2.40
C ASP A 147 -3.25 9.72 2.07
N HIS A 148 -2.27 9.32 2.88
CA HIS A 148 -0.86 9.48 2.59
C HIS A 148 -0.02 8.50 3.41
N ILE A 149 1.26 8.42 3.09
CA ILE A 149 2.24 7.61 3.83
C ILE A 149 3.28 8.54 4.45
N GLU A 150 3.54 8.39 5.74
CA GLU A 150 4.49 9.21 6.49
C GLU A 150 5.75 8.41 6.83
N LEU A 151 6.91 9.09 6.90
CA LEU A 151 8.15 8.52 7.45
C LEU A 151 8.27 8.86 8.94
N TRP A 152 8.52 7.83 9.75
CA TRP A 152 8.64 7.93 11.19
C TRP A 152 9.96 7.36 11.69
N LEU A 153 10.41 7.89 12.83
CA LEU A 153 11.64 7.49 13.51
C LEU A 153 11.34 7.25 14.99
N ALA A 154 11.81 6.12 15.51
CA ALA A 154 11.81 5.81 16.94
C ALA A 154 13.24 5.69 17.47
N GLU A 155 13.48 6.33 18.61
CA GLU A 155 14.72 6.22 19.37
C GLU A 155 14.63 5.02 20.33
N VAL A 156 15.65 4.17 20.34
CA VAL A 156 15.64 2.92 21.11
C VAL A 156 15.75 3.18 22.62
N ASP A 157 16.58 4.15 23.01
CA ASP A 157 16.84 4.47 24.42
C ASP A 157 15.60 4.98 25.15
N SER A 158 14.90 5.95 24.53
CA SER A 158 13.69 6.56 25.09
C SER A 158 12.41 5.81 24.75
N ALA A 159 12.46 4.87 23.80
CA ALA A 159 11.29 4.21 23.23
C ALA A 159 10.23 5.21 22.68
N SER A 160 10.67 6.37 22.17
CA SER A 160 9.76 7.41 21.65
C SER A 160 9.84 7.52 20.14
N ALA A 161 8.68 7.54 19.48
CA ALA A 161 8.54 7.74 18.05
C ALA A 161 8.03 9.14 17.70
N ARG A 162 8.43 9.65 16.53
CA ARG A 162 7.92 10.88 15.93
C ARG A 162 7.94 10.81 14.41
N ARG A 163 7.07 11.61 13.76
CA ARG A 163 7.16 11.88 12.33
C ARG A 163 8.51 12.56 12.04
N LEU A 164 9.22 12.06 11.03
CA LEU A 164 10.56 12.55 10.70
C LEU A 164 10.52 13.75 9.75
N ILE A 165 9.67 13.68 8.72
CA ILE A 165 9.52 14.72 7.69
C ILE A 165 8.07 14.93 7.29
N VAL A 166 7.79 16.09 6.69
CA VAL A 166 6.46 16.46 6.20
C VAL A 166 6.16 15.86 4.82
N SER A 167 7.15 15.65 3.96
CA SER A 167 6.94 15.07 2.63
C SER A 167 6.30 13.68 2.72
N GLU A 168 5.43 13.38 1.76
CA GLU A 168 4.70 12.12 1.68
C GLU A 168 5.53 11.05 0.96
N MET A 169 5.46 9.82 1.43
CA MET A 169 6.29 8.73 0.91
C MET A 169 5.64 8.09 -0.32
N ASN A 170 6.44 7.78 -1.33
CA ASN A 170 5.99 6.99 -2.47
C ASN A 170 6.34 5.51 -2.26
N GLY A 171 5.35 4.74 -1.80
CA GLY A 171 5.47 3.30 -1.50
C GLY A 171 5.13 2.38 -2.68
N LEU A 172 4.95 2.90 -3.89
CA LEU A 172 4.47 2.11 -5.03
C LEU A 172 5.45 1.00 -5.42
N PHE A 173 6.74 1.34 -5.52
CA PHE A 173 7.81 0.41 -5.91
C PHE A 173 8.47 -0.30 -4.71
N GLY A 174 7.70 -0.62 -3.68
CA GLY A 174 8.19 -1.25 -2.45
C GLY A 174 8.64 -0.23 -1.40
N ALA A 175 9.50 -0.67 -0.46
CA ALA A 175 9.92 0.16 0.67
C ALA A 175 10.37 1.56 0.22
N PRO A 176 9.81 2.64 0.80
CA PRO A 176 10.07 4.00 0.35
C PRO A 176 11.34 4.61 0.97
N PHE A 177 12.12 3.84 1.72
CA PHE A 177 13.37 4.34 2.28
C PHE A 177 14.41 3.23 2.49
N SER A 178 15.66 3.63 2.71
CA SER A 178 16.75 2.79 3.18
C SER A 178 17.73 3.58 4.05
N TRP A 179 18.32 2.92 5.05
CA TRP A 179 19.37 3.54 5.87
C TRP A 179 20.67 3.70 5.08
N MET A 180 21.31 4.85 5.24
CA MET A 180 22.72 5.03 4.88
C MET A 180 23.59 4.30 5.91
N SER A 181 24.79 3.89 5.51
CA SER A 181 25.70 3.14 6.40
C SER A 181 26.26 3.99 7.55
N ASP A 182 26.10 5.32 7.50
CA ASP A 182 26.46 6.24 8.57
C ASP A 182 25.49 6.23 9.76
N SER A 183 24.37 5.49 9.68
CA SER A 183 23.32 5.43 10.72
C SER A 183 22.66 6.75 11.07
N PHE A 184 22.92 7.80 10.30
CA PHE A 184 22.45 9.16 10.53
C PHE A 184 21.51 9.64 9.42
N ARG A 185 21.69 9.14 8.19
CA ARG A 185 20.86 9.51 7.04
C ARG A 185 20.04 8.34 6.51
N LEU A 186 18.95 8.70 5.84
CA LEU A 186 18.03 7.82 5.12
C LEU A 186 17.95 8.32 3.67
N LEU A 187 18.08 7.39 2.72
CA LEU A 187 17.68 7.63 1.33
C LEU A 187 16.19 7.35 1.21
N VAL A 188 15.41 8.32 0.75
CA VAL A 188 13.95 8.31 0.78
C VAL A 188 13.38 8.55 -0.62
N LYS A 189 12.31 7.83 -0.95
CA LYS A 189 11.48 8.03 -2.14
C LYS A 189 10.21 8.75 -1.72
N ALA A 190 10.11 10.02 -2.05
CA ALA A 190 8.94 10.85 -1.76
C ALA A 190 8.09 11.06 -3.00
N VAL A 191 6.82 11.38 -2.78
CA VAL A 191 5.97 12.01 -3.78
C VAL A 191 6.55 13.40 -4.10
N PRO A 192 6.75 13.76 -5.37
CA PRO A 192 7.22 15.10 -5.72
C PRO A 192 6.19 16.18 -5.35
N ASP A 193 6.64 17.25 -4.68
CA ASP A 193 5.78 18.40 -4.37
C ASP A 193 5.30 19.13 -5.63
N SER A 194 6.03 18.99 -6.73
CA SER A 194 5.69 19.54 -8.05
C SER A 194 4.69 18.68 -8.83
N ARG A 195 4.24 17.54 -8.28
CA ARG A 195 3.29 16.66 -8.97
C ARG A 195 1.94 17.36 -9.09
N GLY A 196 1.48 17.56 -10.32
CA GLY A 196 0.20 18.19 -10.63
C GLY A 196 -1.02 17.36 -10.19
N PRO A 197 -2.23 17.67 -10.67
CA PRO A 197 -3.41 16.83 -10.42
C PRO A 197 -3.29 15.47 -11.11
N GLU A 198 -4.03 14.49 -10.60
CA GLU A 198 -4.20 13.19 -11.25
C GLU A 198 -4.73 13.36 -12.68
N PRO A 199 -4.19 12.65 -13.68
CA PRO A 199 -4.72 12.65 -15.03
C PRO A 199 -6.22 12.30 -15.05
N GLU A 200 -7.01 13.02 -15.85
CA GLU A 200 -8.43 12.70 -16.04
C GLU A 200 -8.61 11.67 -17.15
N GLU A 201 -9.53 10.73 -16.96
CA GLU A 201 -9.86 9.76 -17.99
C GLU A 201 -10.47 10.47 -19.23
N PRO A 202 -9.91 10.26 -20.44
CA PRO A 202 -10.45 10.90 -21.64
C PRO A 202 -11.89 10.47 -21.92
N ALA A 203 -12.81 11.43 -22.05
CA ALA A 203 -14.21 11.15 -22.39
C ALA A 203 -14.38 10.47 -23.77
N VAL A 204 -13.40 10.65 -24.66
CA VAL A 204 -13.35 10.00 -25.97
C VAL A 204 -12.00 9.29 -26.09
N PRO A 205 -11.98 7.96 -26.29
CA PRO A 205 -10.74 7.24 -26.54
C PRO A 205 -9.99 7.84 -27.74
N SER A 206 -8.70 8.08 -27.58
CA SER A 206 -7.83 8.68 -28.62
C SER A 206 -7.68 7.80 -29.86
N GLY A 207 -7.92 6.49 -29.72
CA GLY A 207 -7.92 5.51 -30.80
C GLY A 207 -8.02 4.08 -30.25
N PRO A 208 -8.13 3.08 -31.12
CA PRO A 208 -8.02 1.68 -30.69
C PRO A 208 -6.58 1.40 -30.21
N VAL A 209 -6.45 0.58 -29.19
CA VAL A 209 -5.16 0.03 -28.76
C VAL A 209 -4.73 -1.00 -29.80
N ILE A 210 -3.74 -0.64 -30.61
CA ILE A 210 -3.22 -1.51 -31.67
C ILE A 210 -2.10 -2.36 -31.07
N GLN A 211 -2.33 -3.68 -31.05
CA GLN A 211 -1.32 -4.67 -30.71
C GLN A 211 -1.06 -5.54 -31.94
N GLU A 212 0.19 -5.60 -32.38
CA GLU A 212 0.61 -6.46 -33.48
C GLU A 212 1.47 -7.60 -32.95
N SER A 213 1.06 -8.85 -33.19
CA SER A 213 1.83 -10.05 -32.87
C SER A 213 2.66 -10.51 -34.06
N THR A 214 3.37 -9.59 -34.73
CA THR A 214 4.24 -9.91 -35.86
C THR A 214 5.59 -10.43 -35.35
N GLY A 215 5.68 -11.74 -35.08
CA GLY A 215 6.88 -12.31 -34.45
C GLY A 215 6.98 -13.83 -34.48
N ARG A 216 8.02 -14.35 -33.82
CA ARG A 216 8.23 -15.79 -33.64
C ARG A 216 7.38 -16.31 -32.47
N PRO A 217 6.96 -17.59 -32.47
CA PRO A 217 6.27 -18.17 -31.32
C PRO A 217 7.14 -18.07 -30.06
N ALA A 218 6.68 -17.33 -29.05
CA ALA A 218 7.30 -17.24 -27.74
C ALA A 218 6.29 -17.69 -26.68
N ALA A 219 6.76 -18.42 -25.66
CA ALA A 219 5.91 -18.81 -24.54
C ALA A 219 5.61 -17.56 -23.70
N ALA A 220 4.40 -17.02 -23.84
CA ALA A 220 3.94 -15.90 -23.04
C ALA A 220 3.33 -16.41 -21.73
N ARG A 221 3.79 -15.88 -20.60
CA ARG A 221 3.11 -16.05 -19.31
C ARG A 221 1.85 -15.19 -19.31
N THR A 222 0.78 -15.69 -18.69
CA THR A 222 -0.38 -14.85 -18.40
C THR A 222 -0.06 -13.96 -17.21
N TYR A 223 -0.10 -12.65 -17.45
CA TYR A 223 0.03 -11.65 -16.41
C TYR A 223 -1.35 -11.03 -16.13
N GLN A 224 -1.55 -10.63 -14.89
CA GLN A 224 -2.76 -9.93 -14.45
C GLN A 224 -2.46 -8.45 -14.30
N ASP A 225 -3.51 -7.63 -14.25
CA ASP A 225 -3.42 -6.22 -13.86
C ASP A 225 -2.52 -5.39 -14.81
N LEU A 226 -2.47 -5.74 -16.09
CA LEU A 226 -1.68 -5.05 -17.12
C LEU A 226 -2.35 -3.74 -17.55
N MET A 227 -1.57 -2.84 -18.14
CA MET A 227 -2.09 -1.61 -18.76
C MET A 227 -3.07 -1.95 -19.89
N GLU A 228 -4.18 -1.22 -19.96
CA GLU A 228 -5.21 -1.40 -20.98
C GLU A 228 -5.18 -0.31 -22.04
N ASN A 229 -4.80 0.92 -21.70
CA ASN A 229 -4.87 2.07 -22.60
C ASN A 229 -3.82 3.15 -22.27
N SER A 230 -3.81 4.26 -23.02
CA SER A 230 -2.86 5.37 -22.79
C SER A 230 -3.09 6.12 -21.49
N HIS A 231 -4.32 6.12 -20.96
CA HIS A 231 -4.61 6.73 -19.67
C HIS A 231 -3.94 5.94 -18.52
N ASP A 232 -3.88 4.62 -18.61
CA ASP A 232 -3.11 3.81 -17.67
C ASP A 232 -1.60 4.12 -17.71
N GLU A 233 -1.05 4.50 -18.87
CA GLU A 233 0.33 4.99 -18.95
C GLU A 233 0.52 6.29 -18.16
N GLU A 234 -0.42 7.23 -18.31
CA GLU A 234 -0.42 8.52 -17.60
C GLU A 234 -0.56 8.31 -16.09
N LEU A 235 -1.47 7.43 -15.66
CA LEU A 235 -1.64 7.07 -14.25
C LEU A 235 -0.41 6.36 -13.70
N PHE A 236 0.22 5.45 -14.46
CA PHE A 236 1.46 4.81 -14.04
C PHE A 236 2.59 5.83 -13.83
N GLU A 237 2.73 6.79 -14.74
CA GLU A 237 3.69 7.89 -14.59
C GLU A 237 3.38 8.75 -13.38
N TYR A 238 2.12 9.16 -13.21
CA TYR A 238 1.67 9.98 -12.10
C TYR A 238 1.94 9.34 -10.73
N TYR A 239 1.50 8.09 -10.54
CA TYR A 239 1.68 7.37 -9.27
C TYR A 239 3.12 6.88 -9.06
N GLY A 240 3.85 6.62 -10.14
CA GLY A 240 5.24 6.17 -10.15
C GLY A 240 6.28 7.26 -10.02
N GLN A 241 5.90 8.54 -10.15
CA GLN A 241 6.84 9.64 -10.04
C GLN A 241 7.38 9.76 -8.61
N VAL A 242 8.71 9.85 -8.50
CA VAL A 242 9.44 9.88 -7.24
C VAL A 242 10.44 11.02 -7.27
N GLN A 243 10.45 11.83 -6.20
CA GLN A 243 11.58 12.68 -5.84
C GLN A 243 12.46 11.91 -4.86
N LEU A 244 13.75 11.76 -5.16
CA LEU A 244 14.70 11.21 -4.19
C LEU A 244 15.13 12.29 -3.20
N LEU A 245 15.16 11.91 -1.93
CA LEU A 245 15.58 12.76 -0.82
C LEU A 245 16.67 12.06 -0.01
N MET A 246 17.68 12.81 0.40
CA MET A 246 18.55 12.47 1.52
C MET A 246 18.00 13.15 2.77
N VAL A 247 17.62 12.36 3.76
CA VAL A 247 16.98 12.83 4.99
C VAL A 247 17.84 12.46 6.19
N ASP A 248 18.21 13.41 7.04
CA ASP A 248 18.89 13.09 8.28
C ASP A 248 17.93 12.81 9.43
N VAL A 249 18.43 12.23 10.53
CA VAL A 249 17.61 11.93 11.70
C VAL A 249 17.06 13.18 12.40
N SER A 250 17.55 14.39 12.11
CA SER A 250 16.93 15.63 12.62
C SER A 250 15.67 16.01 11.82
N GLY A 251 15.52 15.50 10.61
CA GLY A 251 14.47 15.86 9.66
C GLY A 251 14.92 16.88 8.62
N TYR A 252 16.23 17.16 8.52
CA TYR A 252 16.77 17.96 7.41
C TYR A 252 16.66 17.17 6.11
N ILE A 253 16.22 17.85 5.05
CA ILE A 253 15.96 17.27 3.73
C ILE A 253 16.90 17.92 2.72
N GLN A 254 17.54 17.08 1.91
CA GLN A 254 18.23 17.45 0.69
C GLN A 254 17.59 16.69 -0.48
N GLU A 255 17.10 17.40 -1.49
CA GLU A 255 16.64 16.80 -2.73
C GLU A 255 17.82 16.31 -3.57
N LEU A 256 17.64 15.15 -4.20
CA LEU A 256 18.64 14.51 -5.06
C LEU A 256 18.07 14.35 -6.47
N GLY A 257 18.66 15.06 -7.43
CA GLY A 257 18.24 15.04 -8.83
C GLY A 257 16.79 15.51 -9.04
N GLU A 258 16.34 15.40 -10.28
CA GLU A 258 14.96 15.73 -10.68
C GLU A 258 14.01 14.53 -10.46
N PRO A 259 12.69 14.77 -10.31
CA PRO A 259 11.70 13.70 -10.25
C PRO A 259 11.72 12.79 -11.49
N ASP A 260 11.69 11.47 -11.29
CA ASP A 260 11.63 10.47 -12.37
C ASP A 260 10.85 9.23 -11.90
N LEU A 261 10.62 8.25 -12.78
CA LEU A 261 10.03 6.94 -12.45
C LEU A 261 11.05 6.03 -11.73
N ILE A 262 11.48 6.46 -10.55
CA ILE A 262 12.54 5.80 -9.78
C ILE A 262 11.98 4.56 -9.09
N ARG A 263 12.19 3.40 -9.71
CA ARG A 263 11.76 2.11 -9.19
C ARG A 263 12.60 1.68 -7.99
N ARG A 264 13.91 1.92 -8.07
CA ARG A 264 14.87 1.49 -7.04
C ARG A 264 15.95 2.54 -6.88
N ALA A 265 16.28 2.84 -5.63
CA ALA A 265 17.45 3.62 -5.28
C ALA A 265 18.10 2.93 -4.08
N LEU A 266 19.39 2.60 -4.18
CA LEU A 266 20.11 1.84 -3.16
C LEU A 266 21.41 2.54 -2.82
N PRO A 267 21.70 2.79 -1.53
CA PRO A 267 23.00 3.28 -1.13
C PRO A 267 24.06 2.20 -1.29
N ALA A 268 25.23 2.60 -1.78
CA ALA A 268 26.41 1.76 -1.76
C ALA A 268 26.83 1.50 -0.30
N PRO A 269 27.47 0.36 0.01
CA PRO A 269 27.91 0.06 1.37
C PRO A 269 28.79 1.15 2.02
N GLY A 270 29.59 1.86 1.21
CA GLY A 270 30.43 2.98 1.67
C GLY A 270 29.72 4.33 1.82
N ALA A 271 28.42 4.43 1.50
CA ALA A 271 27.61 5.65 1.54
C ALA A 271 28.00 6.81 0.58
N ASP A 272 29.06 6.67 -0.21
CA ASP A 272 29.48 7.71 -1.17
C ASP A 272 28.68 7.75 -2.48
N TYR A 273 28.01 6.64 -2.82
CA TYR A 273 27.34 6.46 -4.10
C TYR A 273 25.95 5.87 -3.94
N LEU A 274 25.08 6.17 -4.91
CA LEU A 274 23.74 5.63 -5.02
C LEU A 274 23.59 4.89 -6.34
N LEU A 275 23.05 3.68 -6.32
CA LEU A 275 22.56 3.00 -7.53
C LEU A 275 21.09 3.37 -7.72
N VAL A 276 20.77 4.07 -8.81
CA VAL A 276 19.43 4.53 -9.15
C VAL A 276 18.95 3.79 -10.40
N GLU A 277 17.73 3.25 -10.33
CA GLU A 277 17.07 2.54 -11.44
C GLU A 277 15.76 3.23 -11.78
N THR A 278 15.69 3.78 -12.99
CA THR A 278 14.51 4.45 -13.51
C THR A 278 13.83 3.58 -14.56
N VAL A 279 12.50 3.53 -14.51
CA VAL A 279 11.69 2.97 -15.60
C VAL A 279 11.67 3.97 -16.75
N GLN A 280 11.70 3.49 -17.98
CA GLN A 280 11.72 4.33 -19.18
C GLN A 280 10.63 3.89 -20.16
N ARG A 281 10.17 4.83 -20.99
CA ARG A 281 9.30 4.54 -22.14
C ARG A 281 10.07 3.75 -23.23
N PRO A 282 9.35 3.02 -24.11
CA PRO A 282 7.91 2.76 -24.10
C PRO A 282 7.50 1.73 -23.03
N PHE A 283 6.28 1.88 -22.50
CA PHE A 283 5.66 0.87 -21.65
C PHE A 283 5.04 -0.25 -22.48
N SER A 284 4.73 -1.37 -21.83
CA SER A 284 4.11 -2.52 -22.47
C SER A 284 2.76 -2.85 -21.85
N TYR A 285 1.86 -3.27 -22.72
CA TYR A 285 0.52 -3.75 -22.42
C TYR A 285 0.50 -5.28 -22.22
N LEU A 286 1.64 -5.95 -22.43
CA LEU A 286 1.77 -7.40 -22.44
C LEU A 286 2.56 -7.94 -21.23
N VAL A 287 3.35 -7.10 -20.59
CA VAL A 287 4.19 -7.49 -19.45
C VAL A 287 4.10 -6.49 -18.30
N PRO A 288 4.36 -6.92 -17.05
CA PRO A 288 4.40 -6.00 -15.91
C PRO A 288 5.59 -5.05 -15.94
N GLN A 289 5.53 -4.00 -15.12
CA GLN A 289 6.52 -2.90 -15.06
C GLN A 289 7.97 -3.35 -14.88
N TYR A 290 8.23 -4.49 -14.20
CA TYR A 290 9.59 -4.96 -13.98
C TYR A 290 10.28 -5.46 -15.27
N ARG A 291 9.54 -5.55 -16.38
CA ARG A 291 10.03 -5.85 -17.73
C ARG A 291 10.03 -4.65 -18.67
N PHE A 292 9.59 -3.47 -18.23
CA PHE A 292 9.70 -2.25 -19.00
C PHE A 292 11.18 -1.87 -19.18
N PRO A 293 11.51 -1.02 -20.18
CA PRO A 293 12.86 -0.48 -20.31
C PRO A 293 13.35 0.16 -19.01
N GLN A 294 14.63 -0.03 -18.69
CA GLN A 294 15.24 0.50 -17.48
C GLN A 294 16.54 1.20 -17.79
N ARG A 295 16.81 2.29 -17.06
CA ARG A 295 18.12 2.94 -17.04
C ARG A 295 18.70 2.80 -15.64
N LEU A 296 19.95 2.35 -15.57
CA LEU A 296 20.68 2.13 -14.34
C LEU A 296 21.83 3.14 -14.28
N GLU A 297 21.84 3.95 -13.24
CA GLU A 297 22.80 5.03 -13.05
C GLU A 297 23.46 4.94 -11.68
N VAL A 298 24.68 5.44 -11.61
CA VAL A 298 25.39 5.70 -10.36
C VAL A 298 25.43 7.20 -10.16
N TRP A 299 24.86 7.66 -9.05
CA TRP A 299 24.91 9.04 -8.60
C TRP A 299 25.85 9.17 -7.41
N ASP A 300 26.38 10.37 -7.18
CA ASP A 300 27.04 10.68 -5.91
C ASP A 300 26.03 10.98 -4.80
N SER A 301 26.53 11.24 -3.58
CA SER A 301 25.69 11.58 -2.44
C SER A 301 24.99 12.94 -2.53
N SER A 302 25.39 13.80 -3.48
CA SER A 302 24.76 15.10 -3.75
C SER A 302 23.61 14.97 -4.76
N GLY A 303 23.48 13.81 -5.42
CA GLY A 303 22.46 13.54 -6.43
C GLY A 303 22.95 13.78 -7.86
N ASP A 304 24.24 14.03 -8.06
CA ASP A 304 24.81 14.26 -9.39
C ASP A 304 25.10 12.92 -10.09
N LEU A 305 24.73 12.84 -11.37
CA LEU A 305 25.02 11.67 -12.21
C LEU A 305 26.54 11.52 -12.43
N LEU A 306 27.10 10.40 -11.97
CA LEU A 306 28.50 10.04 -12.23
C LEU A 306 28.65 9.14 -13.46
N ARG A 307 27.75 8.16 -13.62
CA ARG A 307 27.85 7.17 -14.70
C ARG A 307 26.52 6.46 -14.98
N GLU A 308 26.18 6.33 -16.26
CA GLU A 308 25.19 5.33 -16.73
C GLU A 308 25.86 3.95 -16.83
N ILE A 309 25.30 2.95 -16.14
CA ILE A 309 25.82 1.58 -16.11
C ILE A 309 25.22 0.72 -17.21
N ALA A 310 23.90 0.84 -17.40
CA ALA A 310 23.18 0.04 -18.37
C ALA A 310 21.86 0.70 -18.77
N ARG A 311 21.45 0.40 -20.00
CA ARG A 311 20.11 0.67 -20.52
C ARG A 311 19.53 -0.65 -21.00
N LEU A 312 18.55 -1.15 -20.27
CA LEU A 312 17.88 -2.40 -20.56
C LEU A 312 16.67 -2.12 -21.47
N PRO A 313 16.53 -2.82 -22.60
CA PRO A 313 15.38 -2.67 -23.48
C PRO A 313 14.13 -3.33 -22.88
N LEU A 314 12.99 -3.11 -23.52
CA LEU A 314 11.73 -3.78 -23.19
C LEU A 314 11.89 -5.31 -23.29
N ALA A 315 11.41 -6.04 -22.27
CA ALA A 315 11.61 -7.48 -22.11
C ALA A 315 10.32 -8.31 -22.28
N GLU A 316 9.61 -8.14 -23.40
CA GLU A 316 8.41 -8.94 -23.73
C GLU A 316 8.75 -10.39 -24.06
N GLU A 317 9.83 -10.61 -24.82
CA GLU A 317 10.21 -11.93 -25.37
C GLU A 317 11.13 -12.75 -24.45
N VAL A 318 11.47 -12.24 -23.26
CA VAL A 318 12.36 -12.95 -22.32
C VAL A 318 11.55 -14.01 -21.55
N PRO A 319 11.97 -15.29 -21.52
CA PRO A 319 11.25 -16.35 -20.80
C PRO A 319 10.95 -16.04 -19.33
#